data_AF-A0A0K1ECF5-F1
#
_entry.id   AF-A0A0K1ECF5-F1
#
_cell.length_a   1.000
_cell.length_b   1.000
_cell.length_c   1.000
_cell.angle_alpha   90.00
_cell.angle_beta   90.00
_cell.angle_gamma   90.00
#
_symmetry.space_group_name_H-M   'P 1'
#
loop_
_entity.id
_entity.type
_entity.pdbx_description
1 polymer ?
#
loop_
_entity_poly.entity_id
_entity_poly.type
_entity_poly.pdbx_seq_one_letter_code
_entity_poly.pdbx_strand_id
1 'polypeptide(L)'
;MKLLEQQADVLRETRARQRDVRLAEHLRTHHEDLVASLDGAELLRRVQIGVRRAAAHGITWDSTLAAYLVLMLRVAPNFDEHPIASEVLRADAIEPNLRVDALIASTDDEHWEEIAAQRSDHIWGSATGDLA
;
A
#
# COMPACT_ATOMS: atom_id res chain seq x y z
N MET A 1 -15.30 -14.07 30.03
CA MET A 1 -14.30 -13.25 29.33
C MET A 1 -14.25 -13.43 27.81
N LYS A 2 -14.62 -14.60 27.24
CA LYS A 2 -14.61 -14.86 25.78
C LYS A 2 -15.45 -13.90 24.90
N LEU A 3 -16.53 -13.33 25.43
CA LEU A 3 -17.45 -12.48 24.65
C LEU A 3 -16.85 -11.11 24.26
N LEU A 4 -16.01 -10.52 25.12
CA LEU A 4 -15.36 -9.23 24.86
C LEU A 4 -14.23 -9.34 23.82
N GLU A 5 -13.53 -10.47 23.82
CA GLU A 5 -12.48 -10.78 22.83
C GLU A 5 -13.11 -10.98 21.45
N GLN A 6 -14.19 -11.76 21.37
CA GLN A 6 -14.93 -11.98 20.13
C GLN A 6 -15.52 -10.70 19.54
N GLN A 7 -16.04 -9.78 20.37
CA GLN A 7 -16.57 -8.50 19.91
C GLN A 7 -15.47 -7.56 19.39
N ALA A 8 -14.30 -7.53 20.06
CA ALA A 8 -13.19 -6.70 19.63
C ALA A 8 -12.65 -7.13 18.26
N ASP A 9 -12.58 -8.43 18.00
CA ASP A 9 -12.08 -8.96 16.73
C ASP A 9 -13.01 -8.66 15.56
N VAL A 10 -14.33 -8.84 15.73
CA VAL A 10 -15.32 -8.48 14.70
C VAL A 10 -15.26 -6.99 14.35
N LEU A 11 -15.10 -6.12 15.34
CA LEU A 11 -14.99 -4.67 15.11
C LEU A 11 -13.71 -4.30 14.37
N ARG A 12 -12.56 -4.91 14.71
CA ARG A 12 -11.29 -4.69 14.01
C ARG A 12 -11.38 -5.11 12.56
N GLU A 13 -11.94 -6.28 12.31
CA GLU A 13 -12.09 -6.83 10.97
C GLU A 13 -13.05 -5.97 10.12
N THR A 14 -14.15 -5.50 10.70
CA THR A 14 -15.10 -4.60 10.04
C THR A 14 -14.43 -3.26 9.68
N ARG A 15 -13.64 -2.68 10.60
CA ARG A 15 -12.90 -1.43 10.35
C ARG A 15 -11.85 -1.60 9.26
N ALA A 16 -11.12 -2.70 9.26
CA ALA A 16 -10.13 -3.00 8.22
C ALA A 16 -10.80 -3.11 6.85
N ARG A 17 -11.89 -3.87 6.74
CA ARG A 17 -12.67 -3.97 5.49
C ARG A 17 -13.17 -2.61 5.00
N GLN A 18 -13.74 -1.80 5.89
CA GLN A 18 -14.23 -0.47 5.54
C GLN A 18 -13.11 0.46 5.08
N ARG A 19 -11.94 0.41 5.73
CA ARG A 19 -10.75 1.15 5.30
C ARG A 19 -10.34 0.73 3.88
N ASP A 20 -10.22 -0.56 3.63
CA ASP A 20 -9.75 -1.07 2.33
C ASP A 20 -10.73 -0.68 1.20
N VAL A 21 -12.04 -0.71 1.47
CA VAL A 21 -13.07 -0.20 0.54
C VAL A 21 -12.90 1.30 0.28
N ARG A 22 -12.76 2.12 1.33
CA ARG A 22 -12.55 3.57 1.18
C ARG A 22 -11.28 3.91 0.41
N LEU A 23 -10.20 3.16 0.63
CA LEU A 23 -8.94 3.34 -0.12
C LEU A 23 -9.11 2.96 -1.60
N ALA A 24 -9.81 1.86 -1.90
CA ALA A 24 -10.11 1.48 -3.27
C ALA A 24 -10.99 2.54 -3.98
N GLU A 25 -12.00 3.08 -3.30
CA GLU A 25 -12.82 4.18 -3.81
C GLU A 25 -11.98 5.44 -4.03
N HIS A 26 -11.14 5.82 -3.06
CA HIS A 26 -10.24 6.97 -3.18
C HIS A 26 -9.31 6.84 -4.41
N LEU A 27 -8.71 5.67 -4.63
CA LEU A 27 -7.88 5.41 -5.80
C LEU A 27 -8.67 5.54 -7.11
N ARG A 28 -9.91 5.03 -7.18
CA ARG A 28 -10.76 5.21 -8.37
C ARG A 28 -11.10 6.67 -8.62
N THR A 29 -11.37 7.44 -7.58
CA THR A 29 -11.79 8.84 -7.70
C THR A 29 -10.64 9.78 -8.06
N HIS A 30 -9.45 9.56 -7.50
CA HIS A 30 -8.34 10.51 -7.61
C HIS A 30 -7.18 10.02 -8.48
N HIS A 31 -7.11 8.73 -8.79
CA HIS A 31 -6.02 8.07 -9.51
C HIS A 31 -6.55 7.05 -10.53
N GLU A 32 -7.63 7.42 -11.23
CA GLU A 32 -8.30 6.56 -12.22
C GLU A 32 -7.31 6.02 -13.26
N ASP A 33 -6.35 6.84 -13.69
CA ASP A 33 -5.28 6.49 -14.63
C ASP A 33 -4.50 5.23 -14.22
N LEU A 34 -4.31 5.02 -12.92
CA LEU A 34 -3.55 3.90 -12.37
C LEU A 34 -4.38 2.63 -12.20
N VAL A 35 -5.71 2.73 -12.15
CA VAL A 35 -6.59 1.63 -11.74
C VAL A 35 -7.72 1.32 -12.73
N ALA A 36 -7.86 2.07 -13.82
CA ALA A 36 -8.93 1.91 -14.80
C ALA A 36 -9.02 0.50 -15.41
N SER A 37 -7.90 -0.21 -15.52
CA SER A 37 -7.85 -1.58 -16.05
C SER A 37 -8.17 -2.67 -15.02
N LEU A 38 -8.33 -2.32 -13.75
CA LEU A 38 -8.55 -3.27 -12.66
C LEU A 38 -10.03 -3.37 -12.33
N ASP A 39 -10.53 -4.60 -12.21
CA ASP A 39 -11.88 -4.83 -11.72
C ASP A 39 -12.01 -4.54 -10.20
N GLY A 40 -13.25 -4.65 -9.72
CA GLY A 40 -13.62 -4.53 -8.31
C GLY A 40 -12.71 -5.31 -7.36
N ALA A 41 -12.58 -6.60 -7.65
CA ALA A 41 -11.94 -7.58 -6.78
C ALA A 41 -10.42 -7.44 -6.83
N GLU A 42 -9.84 -7.24 -8.00
CA GLU A 42 -8.41 -7.06 -8.19
C GLU A 42 -7.90 -5.78 -7.54
N LEU A 43 -8.63 -4.66 -7.67
CA LEU A 43 -8.25 -3.43 -6.98
C LEU A 43 -8.26 -3.63 -5.46
N LEU A 44 -9.31 -4.22 -4.91
CA LEU A 44 -9.41 -4.46 -3.47
C LEU A 44 -8.30 -5.39 -2.97
N ARG A 45 -7.96 -6.42 -3.75
CA ARG A 45 -6.86 -7.34 -3.46
C ARG A 45 -5.51 -6.60 -3.41
N ARG A 46 -5.23 -5.73 -4.39
CA ARG A 46 -3.99 -4.92 -4.41
C ARG A 46 -3.94 -3.93 -3.25
N VAL A 47 -5.07 -3.29 -2.91
CA VAL A 47 -5.18 -2.43 -1.71
C VAL A 47 -4.82 -3.22 -0.45
N GLN A 48 -5.37 -4.42 -0.28
CA GLN A 48 -5.06 -5.27 0.87
C GLN A 48 -3.59 -5.67 0.93
N ILE A 49 -2.97 -5.97 -0.21
CA ILE A 49 -1.53 -6.25 -0.29
C ILE A 49 -0.73 -5.02 0.16
N GLY A 50 -0.99 -3.85 -0.42
CA GLY A 50 -0.25 -2.65 -0.10
C GLY A 50 -0.43 -2.19 1.34
N VAL A 51 -1.65 -2.30 1.89
CA VAL A 51 -1.90 -2.00 3.30
C VAL A 51 -1.12 -2.92 4.24
N ARG A 52 -1.03 -4.22 3.95
CA ARG A 52 -0.21 -5.14 4.75
C ARG A 52 1.28 -4.78 4.69
N ARG A 53 1.78 -4.37 3.52
CA ARG A 53 3.18 -3.94 3.37
C ARG A 53 3.45 -2.63 4.11
N ALA A 54 2.59 -1.62 3.94
CA ALA A 54 2.69 -0.36 4.66
C ALA A 54 2.64 -0.54 6.19
N ALA A 55 1.85 -1.51 6.68
CA ALA A 55 1.81 -1.84 8.11
C ALA A 55 3.14 -2.37 8.65
N ALA A 56 3.99 -3.02 7.82
CA ALA A 56 5.34 -3.43 8.21
C ALA A 56 6.28 -2.23 8.48
N HIS A 57 5.91 -1.04 8.00
CA HIS A 57 6.59 0.22 8.26
C HIS A 57 5.93 1.05 9.36
N GLY A 58 4.88 0.51 10.03
CA GLY A 58 4.13 1.22 11.07
C GLY A 58 3.12 2.24 10.55
N ILE A 59 2.87 2.28 9.24
CA ILE A 59 1.94 3.24 8.63
C ILE A 59 0.50 2.82 8.96
N THR A 60 -0.30 3.78 9.43
CA THR A 60 -1.67 3.54 9.89
C THR A 60 -2.69 4.57 9.39
N TRP A 61 -2.26 5.77 8.98
CA TRP A 61 -3.16 6.82 8.50
C TRP A 61 -3.62 6.55 7.07
N ASP A 62 -4.93 6.68 6.83
CA ASP A 62 -5.54 6.42 5.52
C ASP A 62 -4.90 7.28 4.40
N SER A 63 -4.50 8.53 4.69
CA SER A 63 -3.80 9.41 3.72
C SER A 63 -2.43 8.87 3.33
N THR A 64 -1.63 8.44 4.30
CA THR A 64 -0.29 7.89 4.06
C THR A 64 -0.38 6.53 3.38
N LEU A 65 -1.39 5.71 3.74
CA LEU A 65 -1.69 4.45 3.05
C LEU A 65 -2.04 4.69 1.58
N ALA A 66 -2.86 5.70 1.27
CA ALA A 66 -3.18 6.06 -0.10
C ALA A 66 -1.93 6.48 -0.89
N ALA A 67 -1.07 7.34 -0.32
CA ALA A 67 0.19 7.73 -0.95
C ALA A 67 1.12 6.53 -1.21
N TYR A 68 1.25 5.63 -0.23
CA TYR A 68 2.03 4.40 -0.37
C TYR A 68 1.48 3.50 -1.51
N LEU A 69 0.15 3.32 -1.58
CA LEU A 69 -0.50 2.56 -2.65
C LEU A 69 -0.28 3.18 -4.02
N VAL A 70 -0.32 4.51 -4.13
CA VAL A 70 -0.01 5.23 -5.37
C VAL A 70 1.42 4.95 -5.81
N LEU A 71 2.40 4.97 -4.90
CA LEU A 71 3.79 4.62 -5.22
C LEU A 71 3.92 3.18 -5.72
N MET A 72 3.23 2.23 -5.08
CA MET A 72 3.24 0.83 -5.55
C MET A 72 2.66 0.68 -6.97
N LEU A 73 1.58 1.38 -7.28
CA LEU A 73 0.92 1.31 -8.57
C LEU A 73 1.75 2.01 -9.66
N ARG A 74 2.19 3.25 -9.37
CA ARG A 74 2.83 4.15 -10.32
C ARG A 74 4.30 3.82 -10.55
N VAL A 75 5.07 3.63 -9.49
CA VAL A 75 6.52 3.44 -9.57
C VAL A 75 6.82 1.95 -9.70
N ALA A 76 6.72 1.23 -8.58
CA ALA A 76 7.01 -0.19 -8.53
C ALA A 76 6.29 -0.83 -7.34
N PRO A 77 5.70 -2.02 -7.48
CA PRO A 77 5.00 -2.69 -6.37
C PRO A 77 5.93 -3.06 -5.20
N ASN A 78 7.22 -3.20 -5.50
CA ASN A 78 8.31 -3.50 -4.59
C ASN A 78 9.18 -2.26 -4.29
N PHE A 79 8.69 -1.03 -4.52
CA PHE A 79 9.51 0.18 -4.34
C PHE A 79 10.13 0.27 -2.94
N ASP A 80 9.42 -0.20 -1.92
CA ASP A 80 9.82 -0.20 -0.52
C ASP A 80 10.97 -1.19 -0.19
N GLU A 81 11.31 -2.07 -1.13
CA GLU A 81 12.48 -2.96 -1.05
C GLU A 81 13.75 -2.29 -1.59
N HIS A 82 13.62 -1.20 -2.36
CA HIS A 82 14.79 -0.46 -2.84
C HIS A 82 15.55 0.16 -1.66
N PRO A 83 16.90 0.11 -1.61
CA PRO A 83 17.67 0.59 -0.46
C PRO A 83 17.32 2.02 -0.01
N ILE A 84 17.18 2.96 -0.96
CA ILE A 84 16.84 4.37 -0.68
C ILE A 84 15.46 4.50 -0.04
N ALA A 85 14.45 3.84 -0.61
CA ALA A 85 13.11 3.88 -0.06
C ALA A 85 13.04 3.19 1.31
N SER A 86 13.68 2.02 1.42
CA SER A 86 13.79 1.25 2.65
C SER A 86 14.40 2.05 3.80
N GLU A 87 15.47 2.81 3.53
CA GLU A 87 16.15 3.63 4.53
C GLU A 87 15.20 4.67 5.13
N VAL A 88 14.49 5.43 4.30
CA VAL A 88 13.53 6.45 4.76
C VAL A 88 12.32 5.81 5.46
N LEU A 89 11.77 4.72 4.90
CA LEU A 89 10.60 4.03 5.45
C LEU A 89 10.87 3.29 6.77
N ARG A 90 12.15 3.13 7.16
CA ARG A 90 12.57 2.51 8.43
C ARG A 90 13.26 3.49 9.39
N ALA A 91 13.39 4.76 9.01
CA ALA A 91 14.05 5.75 9.84
C ALA A 91 13.27 6.03 11.15
N ASP A 92 13.85 5.67 12.29
CA ASP A 92 13.26 5.89 13.61
C ASP A 92 13.13 7.38 13.97
N ALA A 93 13.93 8.23 13.33
CA ALA A 93 13.83 9.68 13.48
C ALA A 93 12.57 10.29 12.84
N ILE A 94 11.86 9.53 11.98
CA ILE A 94 10.68 9.99 11.26
C ILE A 94 9.47 9.19 11.75
N GLU A 95 8.42 9.91 12.16
CA GLU A 95 7.15 9.30 12.55
C GLU A 95 6.57 8.48 11.38
N PRO A 96 6.09 7.23 11.60
CA PRO A 96 5.70 6.32 10.53
C PRO A 96 4.79 6.90 9.46
N ASN A 97 3.78 7.69 9.84
CA ASN A 97 2.81 8.26 8.90
C ASN A 97 3.38 9.43 8.10
N LEU A 98 4.56 9.97 8.46
CA LEU A 98 5.27 11.01 7.71
C LEU A 98 6.35 10.44 6.77
N ARG A 99 6.67 9.15 6.85
CA ARG A 99 7.79 8.56 6.10
C ARG A 99 7.60 8.55 4.59
N VAL A 100 6.37 8.38 4.12
CA VAL A 100 6.07 8.39 2.68
C VAL A 100 6.23 9.81 2.11
N ASP A 101 5.74 10.82 2.83
CA ASP A 101 5.91 12.21 2.43
C ASP A 101 7.39 12.62 2.45
N ALA A 102 8.13 12.18 3.47
CA ALA A 102 9.58 12.39 3.55
C ALA A 102 10.30 11.74 2.36
N LEU A 103 9.95 10.51 2.01
CA LEU A 103 10.51 9.80 0.86
C LEU A 103 10.25 10.56 -0.45
N ILE A 104 9.02 11.02 -0.66
CA ILE A 104 8.63 11.81 -1.84
C ILE A 104 9.43 13.11 -1.89
N ALA A 105 9.61 13.79 -0.76
CA ALA A 105 10.33 15.05 -0.69
C ALA A 105 11.86 14.91 -0.84
N SER A 106 12.44 13.78 -0.46
CA SER A 106 13.89 13.58 -0.44
C SER A 106 14.45 12.83 -1.64
N THR A 107 13.60 12.31 -2.53
CA THR A 107 14.01 11.49 -3.68
C THR A 107 13.87 12.29 -4.96
N ASP A 108 14.97 12.44 -5.69
CA ASP A 108 14.99 13.10 -7.00
C ASP A 108 14.56 12.15 -8.14
N ASP A 109 14.41 12.71 -9.34
CA ASP A 109 13.94 11.98 -10.51
C ASP A 109 14.87 10.81 -10.90
N GLU A 110 16.19 10.96 -10.75
CA GLU A 110 17.17 9.91 -11.07
C GLU A 110 16.96 8.69 -10.18
N HIS A 111 16.83 8.89 -8.87
CA HIS A 111 16.56 7.80 -7.94
C HIS A 111 15.15 7.21 -8.14
N TRP A 112 14.15 7.99 -8.55
CA TRP A 112 12.84 7.45 -8.91
C TRP A 112 12.90 6.54 -10.13
N GLU A 113 13.69 6.92 -11.14
CA GLU A 113 13.94 6.10 -12.32
C GLU A 113 14.66 4.79 -11.95
N GLU A 114 15.64 4.85 -11.05
CA GLU A 114 16.34 3.64 -10.55
C GLU A 114 15.38 2.66 -9.84
N ILE A 115 14.50 3.19 -8.98
CA ILE A 115 13.48 2.39 -8.30
C ILE A 115 12.53 1.75 -9.33
N ALA A 116 12.07 2.53 -10.30
CA ALA A 116 11.18 2.06 -11.36
C ALA A 116 11.85 1.01 -12.26
N ALA A 117 13.15 1.13 -12.52
CA ALA A 117 13.92 0.16 -13.31
C ALA A 117 13.98 -1.23 -12.66
N GLN A 118 13.87 -1.30 -11.33
CA GLN A 118 13.83 -2.56 -10.56
C GLN A 118 12.40 -3.06 -10.29
N ARG A 119 11.42 -2.55 -11.03
CA ARG A 119 10.02 -2.92 -10.88
C ARG A 119 9.83 -4.43 -11.01
N SER A 120 9.11 -5.00 -10.04
CA SER A 120 8.73 -6.40 -10.02
C SER A 120 7.26 -6.56 -9.64
N ASP A 121 6.43 -6.95 -10.61
CA ASP A 121 4.99 -7.13 -10.42
C ASP A 121 4.61 -8.42 -9.67
N HIS A 122 5.57 -9.26 -9.30
CA HIS A 122 5.33 -10.49 -8.52
C HIS A 122 4.65 -10.21 -7.16
N ILE A 123 4.80 -8.99 -6.62
CA ILE A 123 4.13 -8.54 -5.40
C ILE A 123 2.61 -8.57 -5.55
N TRP A 124 2.10 -8.25 -6.73
CA TRP A 124 0.68 -8.42 -7.00
C TRP A 124 0.33 -9.89 -7.08
N GLY A 125 1.17 -10.73 -7.68
CA GLY A 125 0.84 -12.12 -7.97
C GLY A 125 -0.27 -12.22 -9.02
N SER A 126 -0.43 -13.40 -9.63
CA SER A 126 -1.52 -13.67 -10.57
C SER A 126 -2.86 -13.77 -9.85
N ALA A 127 -3.91 -13.19 -10.43
CA ALA A 127 -5.30 -13.46 -10.02
C ALA A 127 -5.71 -14.91 -10.30
N THR A 128 -4.93 -15.63 -11.11
CA THR A 128 -5.06 -17.06 -11.40
C THR A 128 -4.52 -17.87 -10.22
N GLY A 129 -5.41 -18.20 -9.28
CA GLY A 129 -5.44 -19.59 -8.87
C GLY A 129 -5.70 -20.42 -10.12
N ASP A 130 -4.84 -21.38 -10.41
CA ASP A 130 -5.04 -22.35 -11.47
C ASP A 130 -6.51 -22.81 -11.47
N LEU A 131 -7.15 -22.69 -12.63
CA LEU A 131 -8.32 -23.51 -12.94
C LEU A 131 -7.83 -24.97 -12.92
N ALA A 132 -7.96 -25.60 -11.75
CA ALA A 132 -7.96 -27.05 -11.61
C ALA A 132 -9.29 -27.62 -12.09
#